data_AF-A0A920VB10-F1
#
_entry.id   AF-A0A920VB10-F1
#
_cell.length_a   1.000
_cell.length_b   1.000
_cell.length_c   1.000
_cell.angle_alpha   90.00
_cell.angle_beta   90.00
_cell.angle_gamma   90.00
#
_symmetry.space_group_name_H-M   'P 1'
#
loop_
_entity.id
_entity.type
_entity.pdbx_description
1 polymer ?
#
loop_
_entity_poly.entity_id
_entity_poly.type
_entity_poly.pdbx_seq_one_letter_code
_entity_poly.pdbx_strand_id
1 'polypeptide(L)'
;MKITSVVISTQHAAAASNKTIRDFITKQVIQKVLPKKMLSRDTQILINPTGRFFVGGPAGDSGLTGRKIFVDPYGGWAGTAAAR
;
A
#
# COMPACT_ATOMS: atom_id res chain seq x y z
N MET A 1 -13.57 11.47 12.51
CA MET A 1 -12.60 10.37 12.31
C MET A 1 -11.65 10.75 11.18
N LYS A 2 -10.34 10.58 11.35
CA LYS A 2 -9.31 10.99 10.37
C LYS A 2 -8.32 9.85 10.11
N ILE A 3 -7.68 9.86 8.95
CA ILE A 3 -6.62 8.90 8.62
C ILE A 3 -5.32 9.41 9.22
N THR A 4 -4.69 8.60 10.07
CA THR A 4 -3.39 8.95 10.67
C THR A 4 -2.26 8.76 9.68
N SER A 5 -2.22 7.61 9.00
CA SER A 5 -1.13 7.25 8.10
C SER A 5 -1.62 6.44 6.90
N VAL A 6 -0.96 6.64 5.75
CA VAL A 6 -1.13 5.87 4.52
C VAL A 6 0.24 5.40 4.08
N VAL A 7 0.41 4.09 3.89
CA VAL A 7 1.66 3.49 3.43
C VAL A 7 1.39 2.74 2.14
N ILE A 8 2.21 3.02 1.11
CA ILE A 8 2.14 2.34 -0.18
C ILE A 8 3.55 1.95 -0.59
N SER A 9 3.77 0.65 -0.78
CA SER A 9 4.96 0.08 -1.41
C SER A 9 4.53 -0.55 -2.73
N THR A 10 5.02 -0.01 -3.85
CA THR A 10 4.66 -0.46 -5.19
C THR A 10 5.89 -0.76 -6.03
N GLN A 11 5.87 -1.91 -6.71
CA GLN A 11 6.90 -2.28 -7.66
C GLN A 11 6.83 -1.36 -8.88
N HIS A 12 7.98 -1.00 -9.44
CA HIS A 12 8.08 -0.09 -10.58
C HIS A 12 9.20 -0.48 -11.55
N ALA A 13 9.16 0.08 -12.77
CA ALA A 13 10.26 -0.06 -13.72
C ALA A 13 11.56 0.56 -13.17
N ALA A 14 12.71 -0.02 -13.49
CA ALA A 14 14.01 0.42 -12.98
C ALA A 14 14.37 1.89 -13.34
N ALA A 15 13.82 2.37 -14.46
CA ALA A 15 13.98 3.75 -14.95
C ALA A 15 13.02 4.76 -14.31
N ALA A 16 12.00 4.31 -13.58
CA ALA A 16 11.04 5.21 -12.96
C ALA A 16 11.68 5.95 -11.77
N SER A 17 11.55 7.29 -11.76
CA SER A 17 12.04 8.11 -10.66
C SER A 17 11.08 8.07 -9.45
N ASN A 18 11.62 8.17 -8.24
CA ASN A 18 10.81 8.26 -7.01
C ASN A 18 9.83 9.44 -7.03
N LYS A 19 10.19 10.55 -7.68
CA LYS A 19 9.32 11.72 -7.84
C LYS A 19 8.11 11.37 -8.72
N THR A 20 8.34 10.75 -9.87
CA THR A 20 7.27 10.33 -10.78
C THR A 20 6.31 9.36 -10.10
N ILE A 21 6.83 8.38 -9.36
CA ILE A 21 6.03 7.40 -8.63
C ILE A 21 5.19 8.08 -7.55
N ARG A 22 5.80 8.95 -6.74
CA ARG A 22 5.10 9.69 -5.68
C ARG A 22 3.99 10.58 -6.26
N ASP A 23 4.28 11.34 -7.31
CA ASP A 23 3.31 12.20 -7.98
C ASP A 23 2.13 11.40 -8.55
N PHE A 24 2.41 10.24 -9.17
CA PHE A 24 1.40 9.33 -9.71
C PHE A 24 0.51 8.75 -8.61
N ILE A 25 1.10 8.16 -7.57
CA ILE A 25 0.35 7.53 -6.47
C ILE A 25 -0.50 8.56 -5.73
N THR A 26 0.02 9.76 -5.47
CA THR A 26 -0.76 10.80 -4.81
C THR A 26 -1.98 11.21 -5.65
N LYS A 27 -1.81 11.48 -6.95
CA LYS A 27 -2.89 12.00 -7.80
C LYS A 27 -3.87 10.93 -8.26
N GLN A 28 -3.35 9.77 -8.68
CA GLN A 28 -4.13 8.74 -9.35
C GLN A 28 -4.67 7.67 -8.40
N VAL A 29 -4.11 7.53 -7.20
CA VAL A 29 -4.54 6.52 -6.22
C VAL A 29 -5.12 7.19 -4.98
N ILE A 30 -4.30 7.90 -4.21
CA ILE A 30 -4.70 8.45 -2.90
C ILE A 30 -5.87 9.43 -3.05
N GLN A 31 -5.77 10.42 -3.94
CA GLN A 31 -6.81 11.44 -4.13
C GLN A 31 -8.09 10.91 -4.78
N LYS A 32 -8.02 9.77 -5.48
CA LYS A 32 -9.19 9.15 -6.12
C LYS A 32 -9.93 8.19 -5.19
N VAL A 33 -9.21 7.49 -4.32
CA VAL A 33 -9.77 6.44 -3.46
C VAL A 33 -10.15 6.98 -2.08
N LEU A 34 -9.32 7.87 -1.49
CA LEU A 34 -9.55 8.34 -0.13
C LEU A 34 -10.43 9.60 -0.12
N PRO A 35 -11.51 9.64 0.70
CA PRO A 35 -12.33 10.83 0.84
C PRO A 35 -11.52 12.01 1.39
N LYS A 36 -11.59 13.17 0.72
CA LYS A 36 -10.86 14.39 1.13
C LYS A 36 -11.12 14.79 2.58
N LYS A 37 -12.33 14.56 3.09
CA LYS A 37 -12.72 14.85 4.48
C LYS A 37 -11.94 14.05 5.53
N MET A 38 -11.29 12.95 5.14
CA MET A 38 -10.51 12.09 6.03
C MET A 38 -9.00 12.35 5.95
N LEU A 39 -8.55 13.11 4.93
CA LEU A 39 -7.17 13.51 4.75
C LEU A 39 -6.93 14.87 5.41
N SER A 40 -6.00 14.91 6.35
CA SER A 40 -5.61 16.12 7.08
C SER A 40 -4.15 16.47 6.80
N ARG A 41 -3.72 17.67 7.19
CA ARG A 41 -2.29 18.06 7.10
C ARG A 41 -1.38 17.14 7.93
N ASP A 42 -1.92 16.53 9.00
CA ASP A 42 -1.19 15.62 9.88
C ASP A 42 -1.12 14.19 9.32
N THR A 43 -1.84 13.89 8.22
CA THR A 43 -1.87 12.54 7.67
C THR A 43 -0.51 12.20 7.06
N GLN A 44 0.15 11.20 7.62
CA GLN A 44 1.47 10.76 7.14
C GLN A 44 1.32 9.95 5.86
N ILE A 45 1.90 10.41 4.75
CA ILE A 45 1.87 9.69 3.46
C ILE A 45 3.27 9.15 3.16
N LEU A 46 3.42 7.84 3.28
CA LEU A 46 4.67 7.09 3.06
C LEU A 46 4.56 6.29 1.77
N ILE A 47 5.21 6.77 0.70
CA ILE A 47 5.25 6.11 -0.61
C ILE A 47 6.67 5.61 -0.87
N ASN A 48 6.80 4.31 -1.10
CA ASN A 48 8.07 3.58 -1.25
C ASN A 48 9.13 4.04 -0.23
N PRO A 49 8.88 3.90 1.09
CA PRO A 49 9.78 4.40 2.12
C PRO A 49 11.18 3.76 2.07
N THR A 50 11.27 2.52 1.57
CA THR A 50 12.53 1.79 1.34
C THR A 50 13.28 2.24 0.07
N GLY A 51 12.70 3.14 -0.72
CA GLY A 51 13.30 3.64 -1.96
C GLY A 51 12.94 2.79 -3.18
N ARG A 52 13.93 2.11 -3.77
CA ARG A 52 13.77 1.41 -5.06
C ARG A 52 13.14 0.04 -4.87
N PHE A 53 12.02 -0.21 -5.54
CA PHE A 53 11.34 -1.50 -5.57
C PHE A 53 11.12 -1.91 -7.03
N PHE A 54 12.18 -2.43 -7.68
CA PHE A 54 12.11 -2.84 -9.09
C PHE A 54 12.13 -4.36 -9.29
N VAL A 55 12.76 -5.11 -8.38
CA VAL A 55 12.65 -6.58 -8.32
C VAL A 55 11.45 -6.93 -7.44
N GLY A 56 10.55 -7.78 -7.93
CA GLY A 56 9.34 -8.19 -7.23
C GLY A 56 8.69 -9.39 -7.89
N GLY A 57 7.47 -9.71 -7.48
CA GLY A 57 6.79 -10.96 -7.88
C GLY A 57 7.47 -12.20 -7.31
N PRO A 58 7.25 -13.39 -7.90
CA PRO A 58 7.81 -14.66 -7.41
C PRO A 58 9.35 -14.69 -7.33
N ALA A 59 10.03 -13.86 -8.11
CA ALA A 59 11.48 -13.72 -8.06
C ALA A 59 12.00 -13.02 -6.80
N GLY A 60 11.16 -12.21 -6.14
CA GLY A 60 11.51 -11.47 -4.93
C GLY A 60 10.87 -12.00 -3.64
N ASP A 61 9.77 -12.73 -3.74
CA ASP A 61 9.05 -13.31 -2.60
C ASP A 61 8.22 -14.53 -3.03
N SER A 62 8.35 -15.66 -2.32
CA SER A 62 7.65 -16.90 -2.64
C SER A 62 6.17 -16.80 -2.29
N GLY A 63 5.29 -16.99 -3.27
CA GLY A 63 3.84 -17.02 -3.06
C GLY A 63 3.32 -18.41 -2.73
N LEU A 64 2.48 -18.51 -1.68
CA LEU A 64 1.71 -19.72 -1.38
C LEU A 64 0.22 -19.39 -1.26
N THR A 65 -0.64 -20.32 -1.66
CA THR A 65 -2.10 -20.23 -1.52
C THR A 65 -2.49 -20.08 -0.04
N GLY A 66 -3.51 -19.27 0.24
CA GLY A 66 -4.03 -19.11 1.61
C GLY A 66 -3.11 -18.32 2.55
N ARG A 67 -2.17 -17.52 2.04
CA ARG A 67 -1.27 -16.69 2.87
C ARG A 67 -1.69 -15.23 3.02
N LYS A 68 -2.91 -14.87 2.60
CA LYS A 68 -3.50 -13.52 2.72
C LYS A 68 -4.79 -13.49 3.57
N ILE A 69 -4.97 -14.47 4.46
CA ILE A 69 -6.19 -14.71 5.26
C ILE A 69 -6.69 -13.57 6.16
N PHE A 70 -5.88 -12.55 6.44
CA PHE A 70 -6.33 -11.33 7.15
C PHE A 70 -6.62 -10.17 6.20
N VAL A 71 -6.03 -10.18 5.01
CA VAL A 71 -6.25 -9.18 3.96
C VAL A 71 -7.57 -9.47 3.24
N ASP A 72 -7.86 -10.74 2.97
CA ASP A 72 -9.05 -11.15 2.20
C ASP A 72 -10.40 -10.84 2.89
N PRO A 73 -10.54 -10.97 4.23
CA PRO A 73 -11.80 -10.64 4.91
C PRO A 73 -11.79 -9.19 5.44
N TYR A 74 -11.72 -9.02 6.77
CA TYR A 74 -12.05 -7.78 7.45
C TYR A 74 -10.82 -6.94 7.86
N GLY A 75 -9.64 -7.21 7.28
CA GLY A 75 -8.43 -6.42 7.57
C GLY A 75 -8.01 -6.47 9.05
N GLY A 76 -8.30 -7.58 9.74
CA GLY A 76 -8.02 -7.73 11.18
C GLY A 76 -9.08 -7.13 12.12
N TRP A 77 -10.15 -6.53 11.60
CA TRP A 77 -11.25 -6.01 12.43
C TRP A 77 -12.05 -7.13 13.14
N ALA A 78 -12.20 -8.27 12.46
CA ALA A 78 -12.83 -9.47 13.01
C ALA A 78 -11.89 -10.66 12.87
N GLY A 79 -12.03 -11.64 13.78
CA GLY A 79 -11.27 -12.88 13.72
C GLY A 79 -11.55 -13.67 12.44
N THR A 80 -10.55 -14.40 11.96
CA THR A 80 -10.69 -15.32 10.82
C THR A 80 -10.65 -16.75 11.31
N ALA A 81 -11.59 -17.58 10.85
CA ALA A 81 -11.68 -18.99 11.26
C ALA A 81 -10.44 -19.81 10.87
N ALA A 82 -9.72 -19.37 9.83
CA ALA A 82 -8.53 -20.04 9.30
C ALA A 82 -7.22 -19.72 10.07
N ALA A 83 -7.24 -18.79 11.04
CA ALA A 83 -6.08 -18.45 11.87
C ALA A 83 -6.09 -19.17 13.23
N ARG A 84 -6.89 -20.24 13.35
CA ARG A 84 -6.88 -21.14 14.50
C ARG A 84 -5.78 -22.18 14.39
#